data_AF-A0A959EJZ5-F1
#
_entry.id   AF-A0A959EJZ5-F1
#
_cell.length_a   1.000
_cell.length_b   1.000
_cell.length_c   1.000
_cell.angle_alpha   90.00
_cell.angle_beta   90.00
_cell.angle_gamma   90.00
#
_symmetry.space_group_name_H-M   'P 1'
#
loop_
_entity.id
_entity.type
_entity.pdbx_description
1 polymer ?
#
loop_
_entity_poly.entity_id
_entity_poly.type
_entity_poly.pdbx_seq_one_letter_code
_entity_poly.pdbx_strand_id
1 'polypeptide(L)'
;PPGLQFSWQVEDKPAATWESKIDLYNRTYLQCLDSGALAYFRNDGATFYFTGYLGSKEALLYHFFLAHYKVSLAYQEGLRIADPLPIDYLPRMPWRWLQDLLAPFYQFLKASFSVEYQPTRAQLKVEEVELHSTVTRHSFGRKTPVFRYRSRLAHGQITRFEIQDGRQTVYVEALPLVDRSTAAAAEIPQEA
;
A
#
# COMPACT_ATOMS: atom_id res chain seq x y z
N PRO A 1 -6.67 0.13 -14.08
CA PRO A 1 -7.23 -0.78 -15.11
C PRO A 1 -6.30 -1.97 -15.30
N PRO A 2 -6.79 -3.15 -15.71
CA PRO A 2 -5.94 -4.28 -16.06
C PRO A 2 -4.89 -3.88 -17.11
N GLY A 3 -3.67 -4.41 -16.98
CA GLY A 3 -2.54 -4.12 -17.88
C GLY A 3 -1.70 -2.90 -17.49
N LEU A 4 -2.12 -2.08 -16.52
CA LEU A 4 -1.26 -1.02 -15.99
C LEU A 4 -0.08 -1.61 -15.23
N GLN A 5 1.12 -1.13 -15.53
CA GLN A 5 2.34 -1.44 -14.78
C GLN A 5 2.78 -0.23 -13.97
N PHE A 6 3.36 -0.49 -12.80
CA PHE A 6 3.89 0.52 -11.88
C PHE A 6 5.25 0.04 -11.42
N SER A 7 6.27 0.89 -11.51
CA SER A 7 7.61 0.55 -11.02
C SER A 7 7.96 1.46 -9.85
N TRP A 8 8.53 0.86 -8.81
CA TRP A 8 8.83 1.53 -7.56
C TRP A 8 10.30 1.40 -7.24
N GLN A 9 10.98 2.53 -7.09
CA GLN A 9 12.38 2.58 -6.68
C GLN A 9 12.45 2.64 -5.15
N VAL A 10 13.24 1.75 -4.55
CA VAL A 10 13.49 1.73 -3.11
C VAL A 10 14.97 2.02 -2.89
N GLU A 11 15.31 3.28 -2.61
CA GLU A 11 16.70 3.70 -2.37
C GLU A 11 17.68 3.08 -3.40
N ASP A 12 18.69 2.32 -2.94
CA ASP A 12 19.70 1.67 -3.78
C ASP A 12 19.33 0.21 -4.18
N LYS A 13 18.08 -0.22 -3.97
CA LYS A 13 17.63 -1.57 -4.33
C LYS A 13 17.08 -1.63 -5.76
N PRO A 14 17.02 -2.82 -6.38
CA PRO A 14 16.33 -2.99 -7.65
C PRO A 14 14.88 -2.51 -7.58
N ALA A 15 14.43 -1.84 -8.64
CA ALA A 15 13.05 -1.38 -8.74
C ALA A 15 12.07 -2.57 -8.71
N ALA A 16 11.01 -2.44 -7.92
CA ALA A 16 9.95 -3.43 -7.87
C ALA A 16 8.87 -3.10 -8.92
N THR A 17 8.55 -4.04 -9.80
CA THR A 17 7.54 -3.81 -10.84
C THR A 17 6.25 -4.55 -10.53
N TRP A 18 5.14 -3.83 -10.52
CA TRP A 18 3.81 -4.34 -10.24
C TRP A 18 2.89 -4.18 -11.43
N GLU A 19 1.99 -5.13 -11.64
CA GLU A 19 1.02 -5.10 -12.73
C GLU A 19 -0.40 -5.27 -12.18
N SER A 20 -1.34 -4.45 -12.65
CA SER A 20 -2.75 -4.60 -12.34
C SER A 20 -3.35 -5.70 -13.23
N LYS A 21 -3.98 -6.69 -12.61
CA LYS A 21 -4.62 -7.83 -13.28
C LYS A 21 -6.03 -8.07 -12.75
N ILE A 22 -6.78 -8.91 -13.45
CA ILE A 22 -8.10 -9.40 -13.06
C ILE A 22 -8.06 -10.93 -13.03
N ASP A 23 -8.68 -11.55 -12.02
CA ASP A 23 -8.79 -13.01 -11.91
C ASP A 23 -10.09 -13.55 -12.56
N LEU A 24 -10.24 -14.88 -12.56
CA LEU A 24 -11.42 -15.56 -13.10
C LEU A 24 -12.74 -15.19 -12.40
N TYR A 25 -12.68 -14.58 -11.22
CA TYR A 25 -13.84 -14.11 -10.44
C TYR A 25 -14.05 -12.59 -10.58
N ASN A 26 -13.43 -11.97 -11.58
CA ASN A 26 -13.50 -10.54 -11.85
C ASN A 26 -13.02 -9.66 -10.68
N ARG A 27 -12.06 -10.17 -9.89
CA ARG A 27 -11.41 -9.42 -8.81
C ARG A 27 -10.11 -8.80 -9.33
N THR A 28 -9.97 -7.50 -9.14
CA THR A 28 -8.77 -6.76 -9.53
C THR A 28 -7.71 -6.87 -8.44
N TYR A 29 -6.46 -7.05 -8.85
CA TYR A 29 -5.31 -7.11 -7.94
C TYR A 29 -4.06 -6.54 -8.57
N LEU A 30 -3.13 -6.07 -7.73
CA LEU A 30 -1.75 -5.80 -8.11
C LEU A 30 -0.93 -7.07 -7.90
N GLN A 31 -0.14 -7.46 -8.89
CA GLN A 31 0.87 -8.51 -8.77
C GLN A 31 2.26 -7.90 -8.83
N CYS A 32 3.10 -8.18 -7.84
CA CYS A 32 4.53 -7.90 -7.92
C CYS A 32 5.20 -8.97 -8.78
N LEU A 33 5.85 -8.56 -9.87
CA LEU A 33 6.49 -9.46 -10.83
C LEU A 33 7.74 -10.14 -10.23
N ASP A 34 8.43 -9.48 -9.30
CA ASP A 34 9.67 -9.99 -8.69
C ASP A 34 9.40 -11.00 -7.57
N SER A 35 8.41 -10.72 -6.71
CA SER A 35 8.12 -11.54 -5.52
C SER A 35 6.92 -12.47 -5.67
N GLY A 36 6.10 -12.28 -6.72
CA GLY A 36 4.83 -12.98 -6.91
C GLY A 36 3.71 -12.55 -5.94
N ALA A 37 3.95 -11.58 -5.05
CA ALA A 37 2.96 -11.10 -4.10
C ALA A 37 1.74 -10.46 -4.81
N LEU A 38 0.56 -10.66 -4.24
CA LEU A 38 -0.73 -10.19 -4.76
C LEU A 38 -1.43 -9.30 -3.73
N ALA A 39 -1.95 -8.16 -4.16
CA ALA A 39 -2.78 -7.28 -3.35
C ALA A 39 -4.10 -6.99 -4.08
N TYR A 40 -5.19 -7.56 -3.59
CA TYR A 40 -6.53 -7.40 -4.15
C TYR A 40 -7.15 -6.10 -3.68
N PHE A 41 -7.79 -5.37 -4.58
CA PHE A 41 -8.38 -4.07 -4.26
C PHE A 41 -9.69 -3.84 -4.98
N ARG A 42 -10.44 -2.86 -4.48
CA ARG A 42 -11.63 -2.29 -5.10
C ARG A 42 -11.52 -0.78 -5.12
N ASN A 43 -12.11 -0.20 -6.14
CA ASN A 43 -12.34 1.23 -6.25
C ASN A 43 -13.81 1.41 -6.68
N ASP A 44 -14.63 1.98 -5.81
CA ASP A 44 -16.05 2.21 -6.06
C ASP A 44 -16.36 3.64 -6.56
N GLY A 45 -15.32 4.41 -6.89
CA GLY A 45 -15.42 5.78 -7.37
C GLY A 45 -15.33 6.83 -6.27
N ALA A 46 -15.65 6.47 -5.02
CA ALA A 46 -15.48 7.36 -3.86
C ALA A 46 -14.32 6.90 -2.96
N THR A 47 -14.13 5.59 -2.83
CA THR A 47 -13.15 4.97 -1.94
C THR A 47 -12.34 3.92 -2.69
N PHE A 48 -11.02 3.99 -2.53
CA PHE A 48 -10.11 2.91 -2.87
C PHE A 48 -9.80 2.11 -1.59
N TYR A 49 -9.87 0.78 -1.66
CA TYR A 49 -9.46 -0.06 -0.53
C TYR A 49 -8.99 -1.43 -0.98
N PHE A 50 -8.06 -1.98 -0.21
CA PHE A 50 -7.62 -3.35 -0.38
C PHE A 50 -8.60 -4.32 0.30
N THR A 51 -8.85 -5.44 -0.36
CA THR A 51 -9.72 -6.52 0.13
C THR A 51 -8.92 -7.74 0.59
N GLY A 52 -7.66 -7.85 0.18
CA GLY A 52 -6.79 -8.92 0.66
C GLY A 52 -5.36 -8.81 0.16
N TYR A 53 -4.47 -9.52 0.85
CA TYR A 53 -3.06 -9.61 0.51
C TYR A 53 -2.58 -11.05 0.61
N LEU A 54 -1.85 -11.51 -0.40
CA LEU A 54 -1.21 -12.83 -0.46
C LEU A 54 0.25 -12.66 -0.85
N GLY A 55 1.19 -13.05 0.00
CA GLY A 55 2.62 -12.92 -0.29
C GLY A 55 3.49 -12.80 0.95
N SER A 56 4.79 -12.58 0.73
CA SER A 56 5.74 -12.33 1.81
C SER A 56 5.51 -10.96 2.45
N LYS A 57 5.55 -10.90 3.79
CA LYS A 57 5.50 -9.62 4.55
C LYS A 57 6.76 -8.77 4.40
N GLU A 58 7.78 -9.30 3.75
CA GLU A 58 9.01 -8.59 3.39
C GLU A 58 8.90 -7.90 2.03
N ALA A 59 7.89 -8.25 1.22
CA ALA A 59 7.70 -7.66 -0.09
C ALA A 59 7.27 -6.19 0.02
N LEU A 60 7.76 -5.33 -0.87
CA LEU A 60 7.37 -3.91 -0.90
C LEU A 60 5.84 -3.73 -1.05
N LEU A 61 5.20 -4.59 -1.84
CA LEU A 61 3.76 -4.55 -2.07
C LEU A 61 2.95 -4.79 -0.78
N TYR A 62 3.49 -5.52 0.21
CA TYR A 62 2.85 -5.68 1.52
C TYR A 62 2.76 -4.34 2.27
N HIS A 63 3.84 -3.56 2.25
CA HIS A 63 3.85 -2.24 2.88
C HIS A 63 2.95 -1.25 2.14
N PHE A 64 2.89 -1.33 0.80
CA PHE A 64 1.96 -0.52 0.03
C PHE A 64 0.49 -0.85 0.35
N PHE A 65 0.17 -2.15 0.47
CA PHE A 65 -1.13 -2.64 0.92
C PHE A 65 -1.52 -2.07 2.29
N LEU A 66 -0.61 -2.11 3.27
CA LEU A 66 -0.88 -1.59 4.61
C LEU A 66 -0.96 -0.06 4.67
N ALA A 67 -0.10 0.64 3.92
CA ALA A 67 -0.05 2.09 3.89
C ALA A 67 -1.34 2.71 3.33
N HIS A 68 -1.97 2.02 2.37
CA HIS A 68 -3.15 2.50 1.65
C HIS A 68 -4.32 1.52 1.77
N TYR A 69 -4.44 0.83 2.92
CA TYR A 69 -5.46 -0.20 3.15
C TYR A 69 -6.87 0.29 2.78
N LYS A 70 -7.18 1.55 3.13
CA LYS A 70 -8.40 2.24 2.73
C LYS A 70 -8.17 3.74 2.62
N VAL A 71 -8.56 4.33 1.50
CA VAL A 71 -8.30 5.73 1.14
C VAL A 71 -9.55 6.30 0.45
N SER A 72 -10.09 7.40 0.97
CA SER A 72 -11.08 8.21 0.27
C SER A 72 -10.44 8.97 -0.90
N LEU A 73 -11.08 8.95 -2.05
CA LEU A 73 -10.71 9.73 -3.22
C LEU A 73 -11.23 11.17 -3.14
N ALA A 74 -12.25 11.40 -2.31
CA ALA A 74 -12.69 12.75 -1.95
C ALA A 74 -11.74 13.31 -0.89
N TYR A 75 -10.90 14.26 -1.29
CA TYR A 75 -10.04 14.99 -0.37
C TYR A 75 -10.87 15.97 0.47
N GLN A 76 -10.72 15.86 1.79
CA GLN A 76 -11.18 16.86 2.74
C GLN A 76 -10.09 17.06 3.79
N GLU A 77 -9.75 18.31 4.07
CA GLU A 77 -8.73 18.65 5.06
C GLU A 77 -9.12 18.10 6.45
N GLY A 78 -8.17 17.42 7.11
CA GLY A 78 -8.41 16.83 8.42
C GLY A 78 -9.31 15.59 8.40
N LEU A 79 -9.68 15.08 7.22
CA LEU A 79 -10.40 13.82 7.10
C LEU A 79 -9.59 12.71 7.77
N ARG A 80 -10.27 11.90 8.58
CA ARG A 80 -9.70 10.73 9.24
C ARG A 80 -10.57 9.52 8.96
N ILE A 81 -9.94 8.46 8.48
CA ILE A 81 -10.58 7.16 8.25
C ILE A 81 -9.95 6.16 9.20
N ALA A 82 -10.77 5.38 9.88
CA ALA A 82 -10.33 4.28 10.72
C ALA A 82 -11.12 3.01 10.35
N ASP A 83 -10.43 1.88 10.21
CA ASP A 83 -11.04 0.62 9.80
C ASP A 83 -10.40 -0.54 10.58
N PRO A 84 -11.17 -1.54 11.05
CA PRO A 84 -10.59 -2.81 11.50
C PRO A 84 -9.69 -3.42 10.43
N LEU A 85 -8.51 -3.87 10.86
CA LEU A 85 -7.58 -4.62 10.02
C LEU A 85 -7.51 -6.06 10.55
N PRO A 86 -7.69 -7.09 9.70
CA PRO A 86 -7.48 -8.46 10.13
C PRO A 86 -6.08 -8.66 10.71
N ILE A 87 -6.00 -9.32 11.87
CA ILE A 87 -4.74 -9.53 12.59
C ILE A 87 -3.75 -10.38 11.77
N ASP A 88 -4.25 -11.18 10.84
CA ASP A 88 -3.54 -12.00 9.84
C ASP A 88 -2.55 -11.21 9.00
N TYR A 89 -2.86 -9.95 8.74
CA TYR A 89 -1.97 -9.10 7.99
C TYR A 89 -0.77 -8.63 8.82
N LEU A 90 -0.86 -8.50 10.14
CA LEU A 90 0.29 -8.06 10.96
C LEU A 90 1.43 -9.11 10.98
N PRO A 91 2.70 -8.69 11.12
CA PRO A 91 3.84 -9.61 11.25
C PRO A 91 3.60 -10.68 12.32
N ARG A 92 4.16 -11.88 12.12
CA ARG A 92 3.95 -13.01 13.04
C ARG A 92 4.39 -12.65 14.45
N MET A 93 3.56 -12.98 15.42
CA MET A 93 3.82 -12.76 16.83
C MET A 93 3.91 -14.11 17.56
N PRO A 94 4.83 -14.27 18.52
CA PRO A 94 5.04 -15.56 19.20
C PRO A 94 3.85 -16.03 20.04
N TRP A 95 2.90 -15.15 20.37
CA TRP A 95 1.71 -15.46 21.18
C TRP A 95 0.45 -15.71 20.33
N ARG A 96 0.58 -15.65 19.01
CA ARG A 96 -0.57 -15.74 18.10
C ARG A 96 -1.22 -17.12 18.09
N TRP A 97 -0.43 -18.19 18.26
CA TRP A 97 -0.96 -19.54 18.41
C TRP A 97 -1.92 -19.66 19.60
N LEU A 98 -1.66 -18.92 20.68
CA LEU A 98 -2.53 -18.93 21.86
C LEU A 98 -3.85 -18.23 21.57
N GLN A 99 -3.82 -17.19 20.73
CA GLN A 99 -5.06 -16.60 20.21
C GLN A 99 -5.81 -17.61 19.34
N ASP A 100 -5.17 -18.30 18.42
CA ASP A 100 -5.86 -19.24 17.53
C ASP A 100 -6.53 -20.39 18.31
N LEU A 101 -5.93 -20.80 19.43
CA LEU A 101 -6.50 -21.77 20.38
C LEU A 101 -7.69 -21.20 21.17
N LEU A 102 -7.60 -19.95 21.63
CA LEU A 102 -8.61 -19.32 22.50
C LEU A 102 -9.64 -18.48 21.74
N ALA A 103 -9.49 -18.28 20.43
CA ALA A 103 -10.34 -17.44 19.60
C ALA A 103 -11.85 -17.75 19.70
N PRO A 104 -12.29 -19.02 19.88
CA PRO A 104 -13.71 -19.32 20.11
C PRO A 104 -14.26 -18.71 21.41
N PHE A 105 -13.40 -18.48 22.41
CA PHE A 105 -13.79 -18.00 23.74
C PHE A 105 -13.46 -16.52 23.94
N TYR A 106 -12.31 -16.05 23.44
CA TYR A 106 -11.88 -14.66 23.59
C TYR A 106 -10.84 -14.24 22.55
N GLN A 107 -11.13 -13.16 21.81
CA GLN A 107 -10.21 -12.55 20.83
C GLN A 107 -9.50 -11.33 21.43
N PHE A 108 -8.31 -11.56 22.01
CA PHE A 108 -7.56 -10.53 22.73
C PHE A 108 -6.61 -9.70 21.86
N LEU A 109 -6.24 -10.16 20.66
CA LEU A 109 -5.44 -9.38 19.71
C LEU A 109 -6.33 -8.88 18.59
N LYS A 110 -6.28 -7.57 18.36
CA LYS A 110 -6.96 -6.89 17.24
C LYS A 110 -5.96 -5.98 16.54
N ALA A 111 -6.24 -5.65 15.28
CA ALA A 111 -5.51 -4.61 14.58
C ALA A 111 -6.49 -3.59 13.98
N SER A 112 -6.00 -2.37 13.81
CA SER A 112 -6.72 -1.32 13.14
C SER A 112 -5.79 -0.57 12.21
N PHE A 113 -6.35 -0.13 11.10
CA PHE A 113 -5.75 0.85 10.21
C PHE A 113 -6.39 2.22 10.47
N SER A 114 -5.60 3.28 10.40
CA SER A 114 -6.10 4.64 10.34
C SER A 114 -5.30 5.46 9.35
N VAL A 115 -5.95 6.37 8.61
CA VAL A 115 -5.30 7.35 7.75
C VAL A 115 -5.87 8.74 8.02
N GLU A 116 -5.00 9.74 8.02
CA GLU A 116 -5.32 11.15 8.18
C GLU A 116 -4.79 11.94 6.98
N TYR A 117 -5.61 12.86 6.49
CA TYR A 117 -5.30 13.74 5.37
C TYR A 117 -4.75 15.06 5.91
N GLN A 118 -3.46 15.28 5.72
CA GLN A 118 -2.76 16.45 6.23
C GLN A 118 -2.88 17.62 5.23
N PRO A 119 -3.08 18.86 5.73
CA PRO A 119 -3.04 20.04 4.88
C PRO A 119 -1.65 20.26 4.31
N THR A 120 -1.57 20.43 3.00
CA THR A 120 -0.35 20.82 2.32
C THR A 120 -0.04 22.27 2.68
N ARG A 121 0.99 22.49 3.51
CA ARG A 121 1.43 23.83 3.97
C ARG A 121 1.93 24.74 2.84
N ALA A 122 2.11 24.22 1.63
CA ALA A 122 2.51 25.00 0.47
C ALA A 122 1.30 25.76 -0.10
N GLN A 123 1.10 26.96 0.43
CA GLN A 123 0.38 28.04 -0.26
C GLN A 123 0.87 28.04 -1.72
N LEU A 124 -0.03 27.76 -2.69
CA LEU A 124 0.09 27.91 -4.17
C LEU A 124 -0.03 26.63 -5.02
N LYS A 125 -0.01 25.39 -4.49
CA LYS A 125 -0.31 24.18 -5.30
C LYS A 125 -1.40 23.32 -4.66
N VAL A 126 -2.62 23.45 -5.19
CA VAL A 126 -3.85 22.75 -4.77
C VAL A 126 -3.82 21.24 -5.10
N GLU A 127 -2.77 20.75 -5.77
CA GLU A 127 -2.74 19.43 -6.42
C GLU A 127 -2.00 18.33 -5.65
N GLU A 128 -1.40 18.66 -4.50
CA GLU A 128 -0.66 17.70 -3.67
C GLU A 128 -1.36 17.46 -2.33
N VAL A 129 -1.50 16.20 -1.96
CA VAL A 129 -2.12 15.73 -0.71
C VAL A 129 -1.16 14.81 0.02
N GLU A 130 -1.01 15.00 1.33
CA GLU A 130 -0.21 14.11 2.17
C GLU A 130 -1.11 13.23 3.05
N LEU A 131 -0.89 11.92 3.01
CA LEU A 131 -1.60 10.93 3.81
C LEU A 131 -0.68 10.39 4.90
N HIS A 132 -1.12 10.47 6.15
CA HIS A 132 -0.42 9.87 7.28
C HIS A 132 -1.23 8.66 7.74
N SER A 133 -0.71 7.45 7.50
CA SER A 133 -1.40 6.23 7.91
C SER A 133 -0.65 5.46 8.98
N THR A 134 -1.40 4.72 9.79
CA THR A 134 -0.87 3.98 10.93
C THR A 134 -1.58 2.64 11.05
N VAL A 135 -0.80 1.57 11.19
CA VAL A 135 -1.29 0.25 11.55
C VAL A 135 -1.04 0.04 13.04
N THR A 136 -2.11 -0.12 13.82
CA THR A 136 -2.05 -0.26 15.27
C THR A 136 -2.48 -1.64 15.70
N ARG A 137 -1.69 -2.24 16.59
CA ARG A 137 -2.05 -3.45 17.32
C ARG A 137 -2.72 -3.09 18.64
N HIS A 138 -3.80 -3.79 18.96
CA HIS A 138 -4.51 -3.71 20.23
C HIS A 138 -4.34 -5.06 20.94
N SER A 139 -3.76 -5.04 22.14
CA SER A 139 -3.41 -6.25 22.90
C SER A 139 -3.54 -5.94 24.38
N PHE A 140 -4.37 -6.70 25.11
CA PHE A 140 -4.57 -6.55 26.56
C PHE A 140 -4.81 -5.08 26.98
N GLY A 141 -5.67 -4.36 26.26
CA GLY A 141 -5.97 -2.94 26.50
C GLY A 141 -4.91 -1.94 26.03
N ARG A 142 -3.72 -2.39 25.62
CA ARG A 142 -2.65 -1.54 25.10
C ARG A 142 -2.74 -1.38 23.59
N LYS A 143 -2.65 -0.13 23.12
CA LYS A 143 -2.52 0.22 21.70
C LYS A 143 -1.06 0.45 21.36
N THR A 144 -0.52 -0.28 20.40
CA THR A 144 0.87 -0.16 19.95
C THR A 144 0.92 0.06 18.44
N PRO A 145 1.41 1.20 17.95
CA PRO A 145 1.64 1.39 16.52
C PRO A 145 2.72 0.40 16.07
N VAL A 146 2.42 -0.36 15.01
CA VAL A 146 3.33 -1.34 14.40
C VAL A 146 4.06 -0.72 13.22
N PHE A 147 3.31 -0.03 12.36
CA PHE A 147 3.86 0.73 11.24
C PHE A 147 3.24 2.11 11.19
N ARG A 148 4.04 3.09 10.76
CA ARG A 148 3.57 4.39 10.32
C ARG A 148 4.02 4.61 8.88
N TYR A 149 3.16 5.23 8.10
CA TYR A 149 3.46 5.57 6.72
C TYR A 149 3.13 7.02 6.45
N ARG A 150 3.88 7.59 5.51
CA ARG A 150 3.59 8.90 4.93
C ARG A 150 3.57 8.75 3.43
N SER A 151 2.48 9.12 2.79
CA SER A 151 2.33 9.02 1.35
C SER A 151 2.02 10.38 0.77
N ARG A 152 2.63 10.69 -0.38
CA ARG A 152 2.33 11.89 -1.16
C ARG A 152 1.55 11.50 -2.38
N LEU A 153 0.45 12.21 -2.59
CA LEU A 153 -0.39 12.08 -3.77
C LEU A 153 -0.28 13.36 -4.57
N ALA A 154 -0.04 13.23 -5.87
CA ALA A 154 -0.09 14.32 -6.82
C ALA A 154 -0.99 13.90 -7.98
N HIS A 155 -1.90 14.78 -8.43
CA HIS A 155 -2.83 14.50 -9.53
C HIS A 155 -3.61 13.18 -9.37
N GLY A 156 -4.00 12.84 -8.14
CA GLY A 156 -4.73 11.60 -7.82
C GLY A 156 -3.90 10.32 -7.86
N GLN A 157 -2.57 10.40 -8.02
CA GLN A 157 -1.66 9.26 -8.03
C GLN A 157 -0.71 9.32 -6.83
N ILE A 158 -0.36 8.17 -6.27
CA ILE A 158 0.65 8.07 -5.22
C ILE A 158 2.03 8.19 -5.88
N THR A 159 2.78 9.23 -5.55
CA THR A 159 4.11 9.50 -6.13
C THR A 159 5.23 9.00 -5.24
N ARG A 160 5.01 8.99 -3.92
CA ARG A 160 5.99 8.57 -2.92
C ARG A 160 5.29 8.02 -1.71
N PHE A 161 5.90 7.02 -1.07
CA PHE A 161 5.53 6.64 0.29
C PHE A 161 6.75 6.26 1.13
N GLU A 162 6.62 6.48 2.43
CA GLU A 162 7.67 6.26 3.43
C GLU A 162 7.20 5.21 4.41
N ILE A 163 8.07 4.26 4.74
CA ILE A 163 7.78 3.18 5.68
C ILE A 163 8.56 3.44 6.97
N GLN A 164 7.86 3.56 8.10
CA GLN A 164 8.47 3.71 9.42
C GLN A 164 8.05 2.53 10.31
N ASP A 165 9.00 1.64 10.62
CA ASP A 165 8.79 0.46 11.49
C ASP A 165 9.30 0.65 12.92
N GLY A 166 9.77 1.87 13.24
CA GLY A 166 10.32 2.25 14.54
C GLY A 166 11.84 2.11 14.67
N ARG A 167 12.51 1.41 13.76
CA ARG A 167 13.98 1.29 13.71
C ARG A 167 14.58 2.03 12.52
N GLN A 168 13.89 1.99 11.39
CA GLN A 168 14.35 2.56 10.13
C GLN A 168 13.19 3.26 9.42
N THR A 169 13.57 4.25 8.60
CA THR A 169 12.66 4.85 7.62
C THR A 169 13.15 4.43 6.24
N VAL A 170 12.28 3.82 5.44
CA VAL A 170 12.58 3.43 4.06
C VAL A 170 11.81 4.33 3.13
N TYR A 171 12.51 4.91 2.14
CA TYR A 171 11.92 5.80 1.14
C TYR A 171 11.61 5.05 -0.15
N VAL A 172 10.41 5.27 -0.68
CA VAL A 172 9.92 4.59 -1.88
C VAL A 172 9.30 5.60 -2.84
N GLU A 173 9.81 5.64 -4.07
CA GLU A 173 9.35 6.58 -5.09
C GLU A 173 8.80 5.85 -6.31
N ALA A 174 7.72 6.38 -6.86
CA ALA A 174 7.17 5.88 -8.12
C ALA A 174 8.09 6.32 -9.27
N LEU A 175 8.49 5.37 -10.11
CA LEU A 175 9.16 5.68 -11.35
C LEU A 175 8.13 6.12 -12.40
N PRO A 176 8.48 7.07 -13.29
CA PRO A 176 7.60 7.46 -14.38
C PRO A 176 7.27 6.23 -15.23
N LEU A 177 6.01 6.14 -15.66
CA LEU A 177 5.55 5.06 -16.53
C LEU A 177 6.38 5.10 -17.82
N VAL A 178 7.21 4.08 -18.02
CA VAL A 178 7.89 3.88 -19.30
C VAL A 178 6.83 3.40 -20.29
N ASP A 179 6.39 4.28 -21.16
CA ASP A 179 5.48 3.94 -22.25
C ASP A 179 6.20 2.93 -23.18
N ARG A 180 5.61 1.75 -23.38
CA ARG A 180 6.18 0.74 -24.29
C ARG A 180 6.10 1.15 -25.77
N SER A 181 5.32 2.19 -26.09
CA SER A 181 5.27 2.79 -27.44
C SER A 181 6.65 3.29 -27.91
N THR A 182 7.45 3.87 -27.01
CA THR A 182 8.76 4.42 -27.36
C THR A 182 9.90 3.39 -27.33
N ALA A 183 9.74 2.28 -26.59
CA ALA A 183 10.75 1.21 -26.55
C ALA A 183 10.77 0.34 -27.82
N ALA A 184 9.61 0.13 -28.46
CA ALA A 184 9.54 -0.66 -29.71
C ALA A 184 10.06 0.09 -30.96
N ALA A 185 10.24 1.41 -30.89
CA ALA A 185 10.74 2.22 -32.00
C ALA A 185 12.27 2.27 -32.09
N ALA A 186 12.99 1.78 -31.08
CA ALA A 186 14.45 1.88 -31.00
C ALA A 186 15.22 0.64 -31.49
N GLU A 187 14.54 -0.41 -31.95
CA GLU A 187 15.16 -1.68 -32.37
C GLU A 187 14.97 -1.99 -33.87
N ILE A 188 14.86 -1.00 -34.75
CA ILE A 188 15.09 -1.24 -36.18
C ILE A 188 16.56 -0.96 -36.48
N PRO A 189 17.41 -1.97 -36.73
CA PRO A 189 18.73 -1.73 -37.31
C PRO A 189 18.51 -1.12 -38.68
N GLN A 190 19.08 0.05 -38.94
CA GLN A 190 19.30 0.50 -40.30
C GLN A 190 20.36 -0.43 -40.91
N GLU A 191 19.93 -1.48 -41.61
CA GLU A 191 20.79 -2.22 -42.53
C GLU A 191 21.00 -1.38 -43.79
N ALA A 192 22.29 -1.03 -44.00
CA ALA A 192 23.06 -0.77 -45.22
C ALA A 192 22.38 -0.13 -46.45
#